data_AF-A0A0E0UVD0-F1
#
_entry.id   AF-A0A0E0UVD0-F1
#
_cell.length_a   1.000
_cell.length_b   1.000
_cell.length_c   1.000
_cell.angle_alpha   90.00
_cell.angle_beta   90.00
_cell.angle_gamma   90.00
#
_symmetry.space_group_name_H-M   'P 1'
#
loop_
_entity.id
_entity.type
_entity.pdbx_description
1 polymer ?
#
loop_
_entity_poly.entity_id
_entity_poly.type
_entity_poly.pdbx_seq_one_letter_code
_entity_poly.pdbx_strand_id
1 'polypeptide(L)'
;MVKWHKIYTYSERIEQWDKQTIIEMPSESEYQGYFFLLPKKMVFSLTSEYSYFYFPDTWNFFLKKHTEKKELSTAKMIHTFKHESDEIMQFFHTKKVNDCIIKVRTHVPKKIEKDVIIENDLIR
;
A
#
# COMPACT_ATOMS: atom_id res chain seq x y z
N MET A 1 -12.86 16.72 16.51
CA MET A 1 -12.38 15.34 16.28
C MET A 1 -11.00 15.43 15.66
N VAL A 2 -10.01 14.71 16.19
CA VAL A 2 -8.63 14.73 15.66
C VAL A 2 -8.60 13.91 14.37
N LYS A 3 -8.11 14.49 13.27
CA LYS A 3 -7.96 13.77 12.00
C LYS A 3 -6.69 12.93 12.06
N TRP A 4 -6.77 11.69 11.61
CA TRP A 4 -5.62 10.79 11.53
C TRP A 4 -5.20 10.62 10.08
N HIS A 5 -3.89 10.55 9.88
CA HIS A 5 -3.27 10.32 8.59
C HIS A 5 -2.59 8.95 8.59
N LYS A 6 -2.61 8.29 7.44
CA LYS A 6 -1.95 7.01 7.21
C LYS A 6 -1.06 7.15 5.98
N ILE A 7 0.20 6.77 6.12
CA ILE A 7 1.19 6.80 5.05
C ILE A 7 1.77 5.39 4.90
N TYR A 8 1.87 4.93 3.66
CA TYR A 8 2.51 3.67 3.31
C TYR A 8 3.95 3.91 2.88
N THR A 9 4.85 2.99 3.23
CA THR A 9 6.26 3.07 2.88
C THR A 9 6.87 1.66 2.79
N TYR A 10 8.08 1.56 2.26
CA TYR A 10 8.83 0.31 2.20
C TYR A 10 9.36 -0.09 3.58
N SER A 11 9.23 -1.37 3.91
CA SER A 11 9.67 -1.94 5.20
C SER A 11 11.18 -1.83 5.40
N GLU A 12 11.98 -1.79 4.32
CA GLU A 12 13.45 -1.64 4.38
C GLU A 12 13.90 -0.30 4.99
N ARG A 13 13.04 0.72 4.98
CA ARG A 13 13.33 2.05 5.55
C ARG A 13 12.96 2.19 7.02
N ILE A 14 12.51 1.10 7.62
CA ILE A 14 11.99 1.08 8.98
C ILE A 14 12.93 0.26 9.85
N GLU A 15 13.55 0.92 10.82
CA GLU A 15 14.32 0.26 11.86
C GLU A 15 13.53 0.29 13.18
N GLN A 16 13.18 -0.89 13.70
CA GLN A 16 12.43 -0.99 14.95
C GLN A 16 13.36 -1.08 16.15
N TRP A 17 13.22 -0.14 17.07
CA TRP A 17 13.86 -0.17 18.39
C TRP A 17 12.83 -0.55 19.47
N ASP A 18 13.29 -0.69 20.71
CA ASP A 18 12.46 -1.20 21.82
C ASP A 18 11.16 -0.40 22.02
N LYS A 19 11.25 0.95 22.00
CA LYS A 19 10.10 1.85 22.23
C LYS A 19 9.76 2.74 21.03
N GLN A 20 10.66 2.84 20.07
CA GLN A 20 10.59 3.78 18.97
C GLN A 20 10.91 3.08 17.67
N THR A 21 10.58 3.74 16.57
CA THR A 21 10.84 3.28 15.23
C THR A 21 11.46 4.42 14.45
N ILE A 22 12.61 4.13 13.86
CA ILE A 22 13.28 5.02 12.92
C ILE A 22 12.65 4.80 11.56
N ILE A 23 12.27 5.89 10.91
CA ILE A 23 11.75 5.87 9.55
C ILE A 23 12.59 6.83 8.72
N GLU A 24 13.22 6.30 7.68
CA GLU A 24 13.99 7.09 6.73
C GLU A 24 13.06 7.84 5.76
N MET A 25 13.45 9.06 5.41
CA MET A 25 12.74 9.86 4.41
C MET A 25 12.95 9.29 3.00
N PRO A 26 12.00 9.50 2.06
CA PRO A 26 12.10 8.95 0.73
C PRO A 26 13.31 9.47 -0.04
N SER A 27 13.95 8.56 -0.78
CA SER A 27 15.18 8.85 -1.55
C SER A 27 14.99 9.93 -2.60
N GLU A 28 13.80 10.03 -3.18
CA GLU A 28 13.44 11.02 -4.21
C GLU A 28 12.97 12.36 -3.63
N SER A 29 13.05 12.56 -2.32
CA SER A 29 12.65 13.80 -1.65
C SER A 29 13.85 14.71 -1.34
N GLU A 30 13.58 16.01 -1.16
CA GLU A 30 14.56 16.99 -0.67
C GLU A 30 15.13 16.65 0.74
N TYR A 31 14.51 15.70 1.43
CA TYR A 31 14.89 15.22 2.75
C TYR A 31 15.66 13.89 2.70
N GLN A 32 16.24 13.53 1.54
CA GLN A 32 17.06 12.32 1.43
C GLN A 32 18.16 12.26 2.50
N GLY A 33 18.24 11.10 3.16
CA GLY A 33 19.20 10.84 4.24
C GLY A 33 18.82 11.46 5.58
N TYR A 34 17.65 12.11 5.70
CA TYR A 34 17.05 12.40 7.00
C TYR A 34 16.19 11.22 7.46
N PHE A 35 16.02 11.11 8.77
CA PHE A 35 15.09 10.18 9.39
C PHE A 35 14.26 10.87 10.47
N PHE A 36 13.14 10.26 10.84
CA PHE A 36 12.34 10.68 11.99
C PHE A 36 12.00 9.50 12.88
N LEU A 37 11.56 9.82 14.09
CA LEU A 37 11.21 8.84 15.12
C LEU A 37 9.71 8.85 15.36
N LEU A 38 9.11 7.67 15.38
CA LEU A 38 7.74 7.47 15.86
C LEU A 38 7.70 6.44 16.98
N PRO A 39 6.72 6.52 17.91
CA PRO A 39 6.44 5.42 18.81
C PRO A 39 6.17 4.13 18.03
N LYS A 40 6.70 3.00 18.49
CA LYS A 40 6.51 1.68 17.83
C LYS A 40 5.05 1.34 17.58
N LYS A 41 4.15 1.77 18.49
CA LYS A 41 2.69 1.57 18.39
C LYS A 41 2.03 2.34 17.24
N MET A 42 2.75 3.20 16.54
CA MET A 42 2.24 4.00 15.41
C MET A 42 2.72 3.45 14.06
N VAL A 43 3.49 2.36 14.06
CA VAL A 43 4.09 1.76 12.86
C VAL A 43 3.72 0.28 12.77
N PHE A 44 3.28 -0.15 11.59
CA PHE A 44 2.68 -1.46 11.37
C PHE A 44 3.22 -2.06 10.08
N SER A 45 3.63 -3.32 10.15
CA SER A 45 3.99 -4.10 8.97
C SER A 45 2.72 -4.58 8.26
N LEU A 46 2.66 -4.41 6.95
CA LEU A 46 1.56 -4.87 6.10
C LEU A 46 1.95 -6.16 5.36
N THR A 47 3.16 -6.20 4.82
CA THR A 47 3.81 -7.38 4.22
C THR A 47 5.30 -7.38 4.61
N SER A 48 6.09 -8.32 4.10
CA SER A 48 7.56 -8.28 4.22
C SER A 48 8.17 -7.03 3.58
N GLU A 49 7.56 -6.53 2.51
CA GLU A 49 8.07 -5.42 1.70
C GLU A 49 7.46 -4.06 2.08
N TYR A 50 6.23 -4.05 2.62
CA TYR A 50 5.48 -2.83 2.85
C TYR A 50 5.05 -2.69 4.31
N SER A 51 5.11 -1.45 4.78
CA SER A 51 4.65 -1.05 6.10
C SER A 51 3.85 0.24 5.99
N TYR A 52 3.16 0.61 7.07
CA TYR A 52 2.52 1.90 7.18
C TYR A 52 2.71 2.48 8.56
N PHE A 53 2.64 3.79 8.65
CA PHE A 53 2.57 4.50 9.90
C PHE A 53 1.38 5.45 9.90
N TYR A 54 0.84 5.70 11.08
CA TYR A 54 -0.26 6.65 11.25
C TYR A 54 0.04 7.65 12.34
N PHE A 55 -0.50 8.86 12.19
CA PHE A 55 -0.25 9.96 13.10
C PHE A 55 -1.42 10.95 13.07
N PRO A 56 -1.66 11.68 14.19
CA PRO A 56 -2.67 12.73 14.21
C PRO A 56 -2.23 13.94 13.38
N ASP A 57 -3.18 14.70 12.87
CA ASP A 57 -2.96 15.97 12.15
C ASP A 57 -2.20 17.02 12.97
N THR A 58 -2.27 16.93 14.30
CA THR A 58 -1.53 17.77 15.26
C THR A 58 -0.09 17.30 15.52
N TRP A 59 0.40 16.26 14.84
CA TRP A 59 1.75 15.74 15.06
C TRP A 59 2.83 16.65 14.46
N ASN A 60 3.90 16.91 15.21
CA ASN A 60 5.04 17.68 14.71
C ASN A 60 6.23 16.74 14.46
N PHE A 61 6.73 16.73 13.22
CA PHE A 61 7.86 15.89 12.85
C PHE A 61 9.19 16.64 12.99
N PHE A 62 10.14 15.99 13.64
CA PHE A 62 11.52 16.46 13.73
C PHE A 62 12.42 15.49 12.98
N LEU A 63 12.86 15.92 11.80
CA LEU A 63 13.82 15.22 10.97
C LEU A 63 15.23 15.40 11.54
N LYS A 64 16.02 14.34 11.53
CA LYS A 64 17.41 14.32 11.97
C LYS A 64 18.31 13.78 10.85
N LYS A 65 19.46 14.41 10.66
CA LYS A 65 20.54 13.94 9.79
C LYS A 65 21.87 14.39 10.36
N HIS A 66 22.68 13.45 10.84
CA HIS A 66 23.93 13.75 11.56
C HIS A 66 23.72 14.81 12.67
N THR A 67 24.22 16.04 12.47
CA THR A 67 24.10 17.18 13.38
C THR A 67 22.92 18.11 13.07
N GLU A 68 22.28 17.93 11.91
CA GLU A 68 21.18 18.77 11.46
C GLU A 68 19.83 18.29 11.99
N LYS A 69 18.96 19.26 12.30
CA LYS A 69 17.57 19.04 12.68
C LYS A 69 16.67 19.95 11.87
N LYS A 70 15.60 19.41 11.30
CA LYS A 70 14.58 20.16 10.57
C LYS A 70 13.20 19.81 11.10
N GLU A 71 12.35 20.82 11.22
CA GLU A 71 10.93 20.60 11.51
C GLU A 71 10.15 20.44 10.21
N LEU A 72 9.22 19.49 10.21
CA LEU A 72 8.34 19.23 9.07
C LEU A 72 6.89 19.18 9.54
N SER A 73 6.06 20.03 8.93
CA SER A 73 4.60 20.01 9.12
C SER A 73 3.99 18.70 8.61
N THR A 74 2.85 18.28 9.17
CA THR A 74 2.07 17.13 8.69
C THR A 74 1.74 17.18 7.20
N ALA A 75 1.32 18.35 6.69
CA ALA A 75 1.00 18.53 5.27
C ALA A 75 2.20 18.24 4.35
N LYS A 76 3.38 18.76 4.71
CA LYS A 76 4.62 18.47 3.98
C LYS A 76 5.01 16.99 4.10
N MET A 77 4.91 16.39 5.28
CA MET A 77 5.20 14.96 5.47
C MET A 77 4.35 14.08 4.54
N ILE A 78 3.05 14.35 4.48
CA ILE A 78 2.12 13.64 3.58
C ILE A 78 2.52 13.85 2.12
N HIS A 79 2.84 15.08 1.74
CA HIS A 79 3.24 15.39 0.37
C HIS A 79 4.55 14.67 -0.01
N THR A 80 5.54 14.64 0.88
CA THR A 80 6.83 14.00 0.66
C THR A 80 6.72 12.50 0.40
N PHE A 81 5.81 11.81 1.11
CA PHE A 81 5.59 10.38 0.92
C PHE A 81 4.51 10.04 -0.12
N LYS A 82 3.88 11.05 -0.73
CA LYS A 82 2.68 10.83 -1.55
C LYS A 82 2.94 9.89 -2.72
N HIS A 83 4.01 10.13 -3.49
CA HIS A 83 4.34 9.35 -4.67
C HIS A 83 4.49 7.87 -4.33
N GLU A 84 5.39 7.56 -3.38
CA GLU A 84 5.62 6.21 -2.88
C GLU A 84 4.36 5.57 -2.30
N SER A 85 3.61 6.31 -1.48
CA SER A 85 2.40 5.79 -0.87
C SER A 85 1.34 5.45 -1.94
N ASP A 86 1.25 6.24 -3.01
CA ASP A 86 0.34 6.00 -4.12
C ASP A 86 0.78 4.77 -4.94
N GLU A 87 2.07 4.61 -5.22
CA GLU A 87 2.64 3.43 -5.89
C GLU A 87 2.35 2.13 -5.12
N ILE A 88 2.61 2.13 -3.81
CA ILE A 88 2.32 0.99 -2.94
C ILE A 88 0.83 0.67 -2.95
N MET A 89 -0.04 1.69 -2.89
CA MET A 89 -1.48 1.50 -2.95
C MET A 89 -1.95 0.92 -4.30
N GLN A 90 -1.35 1.33 -5.41
CA GLN A 90 -1.63 0.77 -6.73
C GLN A 90 -1.28 -0.73 -6.82
N PHE A 91 -0.17 -1.15 -6.22
CA PHE A 91 0.20 -2.56 -6.12
C PHE A 91 -0.91 -3.38 -5.42
N PHE A 92 -1.40 -2.90 -4.27
CA PHE A 92 -2.49 -3.57 -3.55
C PHE A 92 -3.81 -3.57 -4.29
N HIS A 93 -4.18 -2.48 -4.98
CA HIS A 93 -5.37 -2.44 -5.81
C HIS A 93 -5.29 -3.46 -6.97
N THR A 94 -4.16 -3.50 -7.66
CA THR A 94 -3.94 -4.42 -8.79
C THR A 94 -3.98 -5.87 -8.33
N LYS A 95 -3.34 -6.20 -7.20
CA LYS A 95 -3.40 -7.54 -6.60
C LYS A 95 -4.84 -7.94 -6.25
N LYS A 96 -5.60 -7.04 -5.61
CA LYS A 96 -7.01 -7.29 -5.29
C LYS A 96 -7.86 -7.54 -6.54
N VAL A 97 -7.64 -6.79 -7.61
CA VAL A 97 -8.34 -6.98 -8.89
C VAL A 97 -7.98 -8.33 -9.50
N ASN A 98 -6.70 -8.71 -9.52
CA ASN A 98 -6.25 -10.00 -10.06
C ASN A 98 -6.83 -11.19 -9.26
N ASP A 99 -6.82 -11.12 -7.92
CA ASP A 99 -7.43 -12.14 -7.07
C ASP A 99 -8.95 -12.25 -7.28
N CYS A 100 -9.63 -11.14 -7.63
CA CYS A 100 -11.05 -11.14 -7.97
C CYS A 100 -11.32 -11.72 -9.36
N ILE A 101 -10.48 -11.44 -10.37
CA ILE A 101 -10.65 -11.98 -11.73
C ILE A 101 -10.52 -13.51 -11.73
N ILE A 102 -9.62 -14.07 -10.92
CA ILE A 102 -9.43 -15.52 -10.80
C ILE A 102 -10.68 -16.21 -10.23
N LYS A 103 -11.48 -15.52 -9.40
CA LYS A 103 -12.71 -16.09 -8.81
C LYS A 103 -13.90 -16.23 -9.78
N VAL A 104 -13.82 -15.70 -11.02
CA VAL A 104 -14.95 -15.68 -11.98
C VAL A 104 -14.73 -16.60 -13.19
N ARG A 105 -13.97 -17.69 -13.05
CA ARG A 105 -13.87 -18.73 -14.10
C ARG A 105 -14.21 -20.13 -13.61
N THR A 106 -15.40 -20.28 -13.03
CA THR A 106 -16.07 -21.58 -12.91
C THR A 106 -17.56 -21.49 -13.26
N HIS A 107 -17.91 -20.77 -14.34
CA HIS A 107 -19.11 -21.13 -15.08
C HIS A 107 -18.77 -22.30 -16.00
N VAL A 108 -18.91 -23.50 -15.46
CA VAL A 108 -19.03 -24.72 -16.28
C VAL A 108 -20.17 -24.46 -17.27
N PRO A 109 -19.95 -24.54 -18.59
CA PRO A 109 -21.04 -24.38 -19.54
C PRO A 109 -22.11 -25.44 -19.24
N LYS A 110 -23.35 -25.01 -19.03
CA LYS A 110 -24.48 -25.96 -18.89
C LYS A 110 -24.61 -26.73 -20.19
N LYS A 111 -24.61 -28.06 -20.10
CA LYS A 111 -24.91 -28.95 -21.22
C LYS A 111 -26.27 -28.54 -21.78
N ILE A 112 -26.29 -28.14 -23.05
CA ILE A 112 -27.52 -27.87 -23.78
C ILE A 112 -28.02 -29.24 -24.27
N GLU A 113 -29.12 -29.73 -23.70
CA GLU A 113 -29.88 -30.82 -24.28
C GLU A 113 -30.79 -30.22 -25.35
N LYS A 114 -30.33 -30.27 -26.59
CA LYS A 114 -31.16 -30.04 -27.77
C LYS A 114 -31.42 -31.39 -28.40
N ASP A 115 -32.70 -31.75 -28.52
CA ASP A 115 -33.10 -32.84 -29.39
C ASP A 115 -32.74 -32.46 -30.83
N VAL A 116 -31.81 -33.21 -31.40
CA VAL A 116 -31.44 -33.07 -32.81
C VAL A 116 -32.52 -33.77 -33.62
N ILE A 117 -33.41 -32.99 -34.22
CA ILE A 117 -34.32 -33.50 -35.24
C ILE A 117 -33.51 -33.55 -36.54
N ILE A 118 -33.15 -34.76 -36.95
CA ILE A 118 -32.55 -34.99 -38.27
C ILE A 118 -33.70 -35.01 -39.27
N GLU A 119 -33.76 -33.99 -40.14
CA GLU A 119 -34.68 -34.04 -41.28
C GLU A 119 -34.26 -35.17 -42.24
N ASN A 120 -35.23 -35.97 -42.67
CA ASN A 120 -35.02 -37.20 -43.45
C ASN A 120 -34.40 -36.99 -44.85
N ASP A 121 -34.10 -35.75 -45.24
CA ASP A 121 -33.46 -35.44 -46.52
C ASP A 121 -31.95 -35.78 -46.55
N LEU A 122 -31.37 -36.19 -45.42
CA LEU A 122 -29.95 -36.58 -45.31
C LEU A 122 -29.75 -38.07 -45.04
N ILE A 123 -30.81 -38.89 -45.08
CA ILE A 123 -30.70 -40.35 -45.04
C ILE A 123 -30.73 -40.86 -46.48
N ARG A 124 -29.56 -41.22 -47.01
CA ARG A 124 -29.43 -41.90 -48.30
C ARG A 124 -28.52 -43.12 -48.17
#